data_AF-A0A7X2H9V6-F1
#
_entry.id   AF-A0A7X2H9V6-F1
#
_cell.length_a   1.000
_cell.length_b   1.000
_cell.length_c   1.000
_cell.angle_alpha   90.00
_cell.angle_beta   90.00
_cell.angle_gamma   90.00
#
_symmetry.space_group_name_H-M   'P 1'
#
loop_
_entity.id
_entity.type
_entity.pdbx_description
1 polymer ?
#
loop_
_entity_poly.entity_id
_entity_poly.type
_entity_poly.pdbx_seq_one_letter_code
_entity_poly.pdbx_strand_id
1 'polypeptide(L)'
;MTIILGNKIGEGGCSEVFEIGNNQIIKLVRENTSIETARREYLNNCIAWQCGLSVPQPFDLIEVDGRPGIIVEHIIGETIMDRFVKHAFISKTHENNQDDIRQTAQLLYKVHNTLFDGYELPSQRSVIKYNIMSVNYLSEHEKENVISLMDSLPYKHCMCHGDPNPGNIIIKNDGKAVLIDWMNATNGNPEADTWITPICARKLSADAISDIKKEKLVQEIRRTLTAKQA
;
A
#
# COMPACT_ATOMS: atom_id res chain seq x y z
N MET A 1 5.35 10.79 -28.16
CA MET A 1 5.41 11.99 -27.30
C MET A 1 6.71 11.87 -26.51
N THR A 2 7.60 12.87 -26.54
CA THR A 2 8.86 12.78 -25.80
C THR A 2 8.60 13.21 -24.36
N ILE A 3 8.67 12.27 -23.41
CA ILE A 3 8.57 12.55 -21.97
C ILE A 3 9.92 13.08 -21.51
N ILE A 4 9.90 14.21 -20.79
CA ILE A 4 11.10 14.75 -20.13
C ILE A 4 10.98 14.43 -18.66
N LEU A 5 11.90 13.61 -18.15
CA LEU A 5 11.97 13.27 -16.73
C LEU A 5 12.56 14.46 -15.95
N GLY A 6 11.82 14.93 -14.96
CA GLY A 6 12.25 15.93 -13.97
C GLY A 6 12.93 15.28 -12.77
N ASN A 7 12.72 15.87 -11.59
CA ASN A 7 13.32 15.36 -10.36
C ASN A 7 12.76 13.98 -10.01
N LYS A 8 13.63 13.11 -9.47
CA LYS A 8 13.20 11.90 -8.80
C LYS A 8 12.65 12.28 -7.42
N ILE A 9 11.38 12.01 -7.20
CA ILE A 9 10.67 12.39 -5.97
C ILE A 9 10.37 11.20 -5.06
N GLY A 10 10.59 9.98 -5.55
CA GLY A 10 10.40 8.77 -4.77
C GLY A 10 10.94 7.54 -5.46
N GLU A 11 11.08 6.47 -4.70
CA GLU A 11 11.38 5.14 -5.23
C GLU A 11 10.87 4.05 -4.30
N GLY A 12 10.58 2.90 -4.88
CA GLY A 12 10.28 1.67 -4.17
C GLY A 12 11.00 0.48 -4.80
N GLY A 13 10.69 -0.71 -4.30
CA GLY A 13 11.28 -1.96 -4.80
C GLY A 13 10.93 -2.29 -6.26
N CYS A 14 9.81 -1.76 -6.77
CA CYS A 14 9.31 -2.07 -8.11
C CYS A 14 9.48 -0.92 -9.13
N SER A 15 9.67 0.32 -8.66
CA SER A 15 9.65 1.50 -9.54
C SER A 15 10.39 2.69 -8.96
N GLU A 16 10.65 3.65 -9.83
CA GLU A 16 11.12 5.00 -9.50
C GLU A 16 10.05 6.02 -9.90
N VAL A 17 9.94 7.13 -9.18
CA VAL A 17 8.92 8.14 -9.44
C VAL A 17 9.58 9.46 -9.82
N PHE A 18 9.21 9.99 -10.97
CA PHE A 18 9.76 11.24 -11.51
C PHE A 18 8.64 12.24 -11.81
N GLU A 19 8.93 13.52 -11.62
CA GLU A 19 8.07 14.60 -12.11
C GLU A 19 8.12 14.67 -13.64
N ILE A 20 6.99 14.97 -14.30
CA ILE A 20 6.95 15.19 -15.76
C ILE A 20 6.24 16.50 -16.15
N GLY A 21 5.98 17.38 -15.18
CA GLY A 21 5.29 18.66 -15.39
C GLY A 21 3.76 18.55 -15.31
N ASN A 22 3.06 19.68 -15.45
CA ASN A 22 1.59 19.76 -15.48
C ASN A 22 0.85 19.02 -14.34
N ASN A 23 1.43 19.04 -13.13
CA ASN A 23 0.90 18.31 -11.97
C ASN A 23 0.79 16.79 -12.20
N GLN A 24 1.71 16.22 -12.98
CA GLN A 24 1.81 14.80 -13.27
C GLN A 24 3.17 14.24 -12.84
N ILE A 25 3.14 12.96 -12.50
CA ILE A 25 4.33 12.14 -12.24
C ILE A 25 4.29 10.91 -13.15
N ILE A 26 5.45 10.32 -13.37
CA ILE A 26 5.58 8.99 -13.97
C ILE A 26 6.19 8.03 -12.96
N LYS A 27 5.50 6.92 -12.70
CA LYS A 27 6.03 5.75 -11.97
C LYS A 27 6.69 4.83 -12.99
N LEU A 28 8.01 4.95 -13.14
CA LEU A 28 8.81 4.20 -14.10
C LEU A 28 9.25 2.87 -13.50
N VAL A 29 8.79 1.77 -14.10
CA VAL A 29 8.99 0.41 -13.61
C VAL A 29 10.45 -0.02 -13.73
N ARG A 30 10.97 -0.72 -12.73
CA ARG A 30 12.34 -1.26 -12.72
C ARG A 30 12.42 -2.58 -13.50
N GLU A 31 13.62 -2.95 -13.94
CA GLU A 31 13.86 -4.16 -14.73
C GLU A 31 13.45 -5.47 -14.04
N ASN A 32 13.43 -5.49 -12.70
CA ASN A 32 12.99 -6.64 -11.90
C ASN A 32 11.47 -6.82 -11.84
N THR A 33 10.68 -5.94 -12.49
CA THR A 33 9.22 -5.93 -12.42
C THR A 33 8.63 -6.10 -13.82
N SER A 34 7.62 -6.97 -13.95
CA SER A 34 7.00 -7.27 -15.25
C SER A 34 6.08 -6.14 -15.75
N ILE A 35 5.97 -5.99 -17.06
CA ILE A 35 5.00 -5.09 -17.70
C ILE A 35 3.55 -5.38 -17.28
N GLU A 36 3.21 -6.66 -17.05
CA GLU A 36 1.88 -7.04 -16.58
C GLU A 36 1.59 -6.51 -15.16
N THR A 37 2.61 -6.37 -14.32
CA THR A 37 2.47 -5.73 -13.01
C THR A 37 2.15 -4.24 -13.16
N ALA A 38 2.84 -3.56 -14.09
CA ALA A 38 2.59 -2.15 -14.40
C ALA A 38 1.17 -1.94 -14.96
N ARG A 39 0.75 -2.79 -15.89
CA ARG A 39 -0.59 -2.76 -16.49
C ARG A 39 -1.66 -3.00 -15.43
N ARG A 40 -1.47 -3.99 -14.56
CA ARG A 40 -2.39 -4.28 -13.45
C ARG A 40 -2.53 -3.08 -12.51
N GLU A 41 -1.42 -2.48 -12.10
CA GLU A 41 -1.45 -1.30 -11.24
C GLU A 41 -2.21 -0.14 -11.91
N TYR A 42 -1.90 0.16 -13.18
CA TYR A 42 -2.59 1.21 -13.91
C TYR A 42 -4.10 0.96 -13.99
N LEU A 43 -4.51 -0.25 -14.39
CA LEU A 43 -5.93 -0.62 -14.48
C LEU A 43 -6.64 -0.54 -13.14
N ASN A 44 -6.02 -1.03 -12.07
CA ASN A 44 -6.58 -0.95 -10.71
C ASN A 44 -6.76 0.51 -10.27
N ASN A 45 -5.79 1.39 -10.55
CA ASN A 45 -5.90 2.82 -10.26
C ASN A 45 -7.01 3.49 -11.09
N CYS A 46 -7.16 3.11 -12.38
CA CYS A 46 -8.27 3.53 -13.23
C CYS A 46 -9.62 3.16 -12.62
N ILE A 47 -9.81 1.90 -12.22
CA ILE A 47 -11.06 1.44 -11.61
C ILE A 47 -11.35 2.23 -10.33
N ALA A 48 -10.37 2.36 -9.44
CA ALA A 48 -10.54 3.10 -8.19
C ALA A 48 -10.94 4.56 -8.44
N TRP A 49 -10.29 5.22 -9.40
CA TRP A 49 -10.59 6.60 -9.79
C TRP A 49 -11.98 6.74 -10.43
N GLN A 50 -12.35 5.84 -11.34
CA GLN A 50 -13.66 5.81 -12.00
C GLN A 50 -14.80 5.54 -11.02
N CYS A 51 -14.54 4.78 -9.95
CA CYS A 51 -15.47 4.56 -8.85
C CYS A 51 -15.53 5.74 -7.85
N GLY A 52 -14.82 6.85 -8.11
CA GLY A 52 -14.89 8.07 -7.31
C GLY A 52 -14.12 8.01 -5.99
N LEU A 53 -13.17 7.09 -5.84
CA LEU A 53 -12.30 7.04 -4.67
C LEU A 53 -11.28 8.17 -4.66
N SER A 54 -10.77 8.50 -3.47
CA SER A 54 -9.70 9.49 -3.29
C SER A 54 -8.35 8.87 -3.65
N VAL A 55 -8.03 8.89 -4.94
CA VAL A 55 -6.81 8.30 -5.53
C VAL A 55 -6.23 9.25 -6.59
N PRO A 56 -4.95 9.11 -6.99
CA PRO A 56 -4.39 9.90 -8.08
C PRO A 56 -5.15 9.68 -9.38
N GLN A 57 -5.50 10.74 -10.10
CA GLN A 57 -6.05 10.61 -11.44
C GLN A 57 -5.06 9.87 -12.36
N PRO A 58 -5.47 8.76 -13.00
CA PRO A 58 -4.66 8.11 -14.02
C PRO A 58 -4.75 8.85 -15.34
N PHE A 59 -3.63 8.94 -16.05
CA PHE A 59 -3.57 9.59 -17.36
C PHE A 59 -3.19 8.62 -18.47
N ASP A 60 -2.10 7.85 -18.31
CA ASP A 60 -1.63 6.96 -19.37
C ASP A 60 -0.70 5.84 -18.85
N LEU A 61 -0.52 4.79 -19.64
CA LEU A 61 0.51 3.76 -19.48
C LEU A 61 1.38 3.75 -20.73
N ILE A 62 2.61 4.21 -20.59
CA ILE A 62 3.54 4.40 -21.71
C ILE A 62 4.82 3.61 -21.53
N GLU A 63 5.70 3.66 -22.53
CA GLU A 63 7.06 3.14 -22.45
C GLU A 63 8.06 4.30 -22.60
N VAL A 64 9.06 4.33 -21.72
CA VAL A 64 10.19 5.28 -21.77
C VAL A 64 11.47 4.46 -21.73
N ASP A 65 12.28 4.54 -22.79
CA ASP A 65 13.54 3.80 -22.93
C ASP A 65 13.42 2.29 -22.64
N GLY A 66 12.35 1.65 -23.15
CA GLY A 66 12.08 0.23 -22.94
C GLY A 66 11.49 -0.13 -21.57
N ARG A 67 11.24 0.85 -20.70
CA ARG A 67 10.65 0.65 -19.37
C ARG A 67 9.19 1.09 -19.35
N PRO A 68 8.25 0.25 -18.87
CA PRO A 68 6.87 0.67 -18.64
C PRO A 68 6.79 1.81 -17.63
N GLY A 69 5.93 2.79 -17.87
CA GLY A 69 5.74 3.95 -17.02
C GLY A 69 4.26 4.31 -16.87
N ILE A 70 3.81 4.46 -15.63
CA ILE A 70 2.43 4.84 -15.32
C ILE A 70 2.38 6.34 -15.04
N ILE A 71 1.61 7.08 -15.83
CA ILE A 71 1.41 8.52 -15.65
C ILE A 71 0.16 8.75 -14.81
N VAL A 72 0.33 9.43 -13.67
CA VAL A 72 -0.76 9.76 -12.73
C VAL A 72 -0.60 11.18 -12.20
N GLU A 73 -1.65 11.69 -11.54
CA GLU A 73 -1.63 12.97 -10.81
C GLU A 73 -0.51 13.00 -9.77
N HIS A 74 0.22 14.13 -9.73
CA HIS A 74 1.14 14.41 -8.65
C HIS A 74 0.36 14.86 -7.41
N ILE A 75 0.32 13.99 -6.40
CA ILE A 75 -0.28 14.31 -5.10
C ILE A 75 0.77 14.98 -4.21
N ILE A 76 0.58 16.26 -3.95
CA ILE A 76 1.44 17.05 -3.05
C ILE A 76 0.90 16.95 -1.62
N GLY A 77 1.70 16.42 -0.71
CA GLY A 77 1.37 16.25 0.70
C GLY A 77 2.42 15.45 1.46
N GLU A 78 2.09 15.04 2.68
CA GLU A 78 2.94 14.20 3.53
C GLU A 78 2.30 12.82 3.71
N THR A 79 3.10 11.75 3.68
CA THR A 79 2.55 10.42 4.01
C THR A 79 2.24 10.32 5.50
N ILE A 80 1.28 9.48 5.89
CA ILE A 80 1.04 9.20 7.31
C ILE A 80 2.32 8.62 7.96
N MET A 81 3.13 7.85 7.22
CA MET A 81 4.43 7.38 7.71
C MET A 81 5.39 8.53 8.02
N ASP A 82 5.52 9.51 7.14
CA ASP A 82 6.41 10.67 7.37
C ASP A 82 5.97 11.47 8.58
N ARG A 83 4.65 11.69 8.73
CA ARG A 83 4.07 12.34 9.91
C ARG A 83 4.40 11.55 11.19
N PHE A 84 4.19 10.23 11.17
CA PHE A 84 4.51 9.36 12.29
C PHE A 84 5.99 9.44 12.69
N VAL A 85 6.91 9.36 11.72
CA VAL A 85 8.35 9.46 11.95
C VAL A 85 8.71 10.83 12.52
N LYS A 86 8.19 11.93 11.95
CA LYS A 86 8.44 13.28 12.47
C LYS A 86 8.00 13.42 13.93
N HIS A 87 6.81 12.95 14.28
CA HIS A 87 6.31 12.99 15.66
C HIS A 87 7.15 12.13 16.61
N ALA A 88 7.50 10.90 16.21
CA ALA A 88 8.29 9.98 17.05
C ALA A 88 9.71 10.50 17.37
N PHE A 89 10.29 11.34 16.51
CA PHE A 89 11.64 11.88 16.68
C PHE A 89 11.68 13.29 17.27
N ILE A 90 10.65 14.12 17.07
CA ILE A 90 10.66 15.55 17.40
C ILE A 90 9.84 15.87 18.66
N SER A 91 8.71 15.20 18.91
CA SER A 91 7.83 15.55 20.04
C SER A 91 8.04 14.65 21.26
N LYS A 92 8.44 15.24 22.40
CA LYS A 92 8.33 14.60 23.73
C LYS A 92 6.88 14.49 24.21
N THR A 93 5.95 15.08 23.47
CA THR A 93 4.51 15.02 23.70
C THR A 93 3.90 13.99 22.75
N HIS A 94 3.12 13.06 23.31
CA HIS A 94 2.24 12.15 22.57
C HIS A 94 1.05 12.94 22.03
N GLU A 95 1.27 13.92 21.15
CA GLU A 95 0.15 14.50 20.41
C GLU A 95 -0.50 13.38 19.59
N ASN A 96 -1.81 13.25 19.79
CA ASN A 96 -2.59 12.08 19.40
C ASN A 96 -2.59 11.91 17.88
N ASN A 97 -1.95 10.86 17.37
CA ASN A 97 -2.10 10.35 15.99
C ASN A 97 -3.54 9.83 15.69
N GLN A 98 -4.53 10.21 16.50
CA GLN A 98 -5.92 9.77 16.37
C GLN A 98 -6.56 10.27 15.07
N ASP A 99 -6.11 11.41 14.55
CA ASP A 99 -6.63 11.93 13.29
C ASP A 99 -6.18 11.08 12.10
N ASP A 100 -4.89 10.73 12.01
CA ASP A 100 -4.38 9.83 10.97
C ASP A 100 -5.02 8.44 11.00
N ILE A 101 -5.24 7.89 12.21
CA ILE A 101 -5.95 6.62 12.38
C ILE A 101 -7.40 6.74 11.89
N ARG A 102 -8.08 7.83 12.25
CA ARG A 102 -9.47 8.09 11.83
C ARG A 102 -9.57 8.26 10.33
N GLN A 103 -8.67 9.03 9.73
CA GLN A 103 -8.62 9.25 8.29
C GLN A 103 -8.35 7.94 7.54
N THR A 104 -7.41 7.12 8.03
CA THR A 104 -7.15 5.78 7.48
C THR A 104 -8.39 4.90 7.53
N ALA A 105 -9.09 4.85 8.67
CA ALA A 105 -10.31 4.06 8.81
C ALA A 105 -11.44 4.56 7.89
N GLN A 106 -11.60 5.88 7.74
CA GLN A 106 -12.58 6.47 6.82
C GLN A 106 -12.26 6.16 5.35
N LEU A 107 -10.98 6.18 4.98
CA LEU A 107 -10.53 5.87 3.63
C LEU A 107 -10.79 4.40 3.30
N LEU A 108 -10.39 3.48 4.19
CA LEU A 108 -10.66 2.05 4.04
C LEU A 108 -12.15 1.74 4.01
N TYR A 109 -12.94 2.36 4.89
CA TYR A 109 -14.39 2.22 4.87
C TYR A 109 -14.99 2.61 3.52
N LYS A 110 -14.54 3.73 2.92
CA LYS A 110 -14.97 4.14 1.58
C LYS A 110 -14.59 3.09 0.54
N VAL A 111 -13.33 2.66 0.50
CA VAL A 111 -12.84 1.62 -0.43
C VAL A 111 -13.70 0.35 -0.33
N HIS A 112 -13.93 -0.15 0.89
CA HIS A 112 -14.63 -1.41 1.13
C HIS A 112 -16.14 -1.35 0.84
N ASN A 113 -16.74 -0.16 0.84
CA ASN A 113 -18.18 0.04 0.55
C ASN A 113 -18.43 0.60 -0.87
N THR A 114 -17.38 0.85 -1.64
CA THR A 114 -17.52 1.30 -3.03
C THR A 114 -18.00 0.16 -3.92
N LEU A 115 -19.07 0.43 -4.66
CA LEU A 115 -19.53 -0.45 -5.75
C LEU A 115 -18.62 -0.25 -6.96
N PHE A 116 -18.27 -1.36 -7.61
CA PHE A 116 -17.44 -1.38 -8.81
C PHE A 116 -18.05 -2.26 -9.91
N ASP A 117 -19.38 -2.29 -9.95
CA ASP A 117 -20.14 -3.03 -10.96
C ASP A 117 -19.70 -2.62 -12.38
N GLY A 118 -19.45 -3.60 -13.23
CA GLY A 118 -18.93 -3.37 -14.59
C GLY A 118 -17.41 -3.29 -14.70
N TYR A 119 -16.68 -3.37 -13.59
CA TYR A 119 -15.22 -3.49 -13.57
C TYR A 119 -14.78 -4.86 -13.05
N GLU A 120 -13.64 -5.33 -13.54
CA GLU A 120 -13.02 -6.57 -13.08
C GLU A 120 -11.75 -6.29 -12.27
N LEU A 121 -11.76 -6.67 -11.00
CA LEU A 121 -10.57 -6.70 -10.14
C LEU A 121 -10.07 -8.14 -9.97
N PRO A 122 -8.75 -8.35 -9.80
CA PRO A 122 -8.21 -9.66 -9.53
C PRO A 122 -8.84 -10.32 -8.29
N SER A 123 -9.06 -11.63 -8.34
CA SER A 123 -9.54 -12.40 -7.19
C SER A 123 -8.51 -12.41 -6.07
N GLN A 124 -8.89 -11.90 -4.90
CA GLN A 124 -8.01 -11.87 -3.72
C GLN A 124 -7.56 -13.29 -3.33
N ARG A 125 -8.48 -14.27 -3.35
CA ARG A 125 -8.15 -15.67 -3.03
C ARG A 125 -7.16 -16.25 -4.02
N SER A 126 -7.33 -16.00 -5.31
CA SER A 126 -6.41 -16.51 -6.33
C SER A 126 -5.00 -15.94 -6.15
N VAL A 127 -4.90 -14.64 -5.85
CA VAL A 127 -3.63 -13.98 -5.54
C VAL A 127 -2.99 -14.55 -4.28
N ILE A 128 -3.76 -14.74 -3.20
CA ILE A 128 -3.23 -15.32 -1.95
C ILE A 128 -2.76 -16.76 -2.17
N LYS A 129 -3.52 -17.60 -2.89
CA LYS A 129 -3.11 -18.98 -3.22
C LYS A 129 -1.80 -18.98 -4.00
N TYR A 130 -1.68 -18.14 -5.02
CA TYR A 130 -0.46 -18.01 -5.79
C TYR A 130 0.73 -17.63 -4.90
N ASN A 131 0.55 -16.67 -4.00
CA ASN A 131 1.60 -16.24 -3.07
C ASN A 131 1.99 -17.34 -2.07
N ILE A 132 1.03 -18.14 -1.59
CA ILE A 132 1.33 -19.29 -0.72
C ILE A 132 2.12 -20.35 -1.49
N MET A 133 1.73 -20.64 -2.74
CA MET A 133 2.39 -21.68 -3.54
C MET A 133 3.82 -21.31 -3.97
N SER A 134 4.10 -20.01 -4.15
CA SER A 134 5.38 -19.51 -4.67
C SER A 134 6.51 -19.51 -3.65
N VAL A 135 6.23 -19.65 -2.35
CA VAL A 135 7.26 -19.66 -1.32
C VAL A 135 7.98 -21.00 -1.22
N ASN A 136 9.28 -20.97 -0.97
CA ASN A 136 10.14 -22.15 -0.86
C ASN A 136 10.37 -22.63 0.58
N TYR A 137 9.87 -21.88 1.57
CA TYR A 137 10.07 -22.17 2.99
C TYR A 137 8.87 -22.89 3.64
N LEU A 138 7.81 -23.17 2.89
CA LEU A 138 6.70 -24.02 3.31
C LEU A 138 6.74 -25.34 2.53
N SER A 139 6.50 -26.45 3.23
CA SER A 139 6.24 -27.74 2.60
C SER A 139 4.90 -27.73 1.85
N GLU A 140 4.73 -28.66 0.90
CA GLU A 140 3.47 -28.80 0.16
C GLU A 140 2.28 -29.10 1.09
N HIS A 141 2.50 -29.90 2.15
CA HIS A 141 1.47 -30.16 3.15
C HIS A 141 1.06 -28.90 3.94
N GLU A 142 2.02 -28.04 4.29
CA GLU A 142 1.70 -26.76 4.95
C GLU A 142 0.96 -25.82 4.00
N LYS A 143 1.36 -25.75 2.72
CA LYS A 143 0.66 -24.95 1.71
C LYS A 143 -0.79 -25.41 1.55
N GLU A 144 -1.02 -26.72 1.43
CA GLU A 144 -2.35 -27.32 1.35
C GLU A 144 -3.21 -26.96 2.57
N ASN A 145 -2.68 -27.12 3.78
CA ASN A 145 -3.41 -26.82 5.02
C ASN A 145 -3.80 -25.33 5.11
N VAL A 146 -2.89 -24.41 4.77
CA VAL A 146 -3.16 -22.97 4.79
C VAL A 146 -4.20 -22.59 3.72
N ILE A 147 -4.10 -23.17 2.51
CA ILE A 147 -5.07 -22.95 1.43
C ILE A 147 -6.45 -23.48 1.83
N SER A 148 -6.53 -24.67 2.43
CA SER A 148 -7.79 -25.23 2.95
C SER A 148 -8.43 -24.35 4.02
N LEU A 149 -7.63 -23.81 4.96
CA LEU A 149 -8.13 -22.87 5.95
C LEU A 149 -8.71 -21.61 5.29
N MET A 150 -7.99 -21.02 4.34
CA MET A 150 -8.45 -19.85 3.60
C MET A 150 -9.75 -20.14 2.82
N ASP A 151 -9.83 -21.30 2.17
CA ASP A 151 -11.02 -21.70 1.39
C ASP A 151 -12.26 -21.86 2.27
N SER A 152 -12.10 -22.24 3.54
CA SER A 152 -13.18 -22.38 4.51
C SER A 152 -13.77 -21.06 5.02
N LEU A 153 -13.08 -19.93 4.81
CA LEU A 153 -13.57 -18.61 5.22
C LEU A 153 -14.76 -18.18 4.34
N PRO A 154 -15.63 -17.26 4.81
CA PRO A 154 -16.65 -16.65 3.97
C PRO A 154 -16.03 -15.86 2.81
N TYR A 155 -16.66 -15.93 1.64
CA TYR A 155 -16.31 -15.08 0.50
C TYR A 155 -17.10 -13.77 0.57
N LYS A 156 -16.45 -12.65 0.23
CA LYS A 156 -17.06 -11.32 0.11
C LYS A 156 -16.71 -10.70 -1.23
N HIS A 157 -17.58 -9.81 -1.70
CA HIS A 157 -17.41 -9.05 -2.93
C HIS A 157 -17.17 -7.58 -2.61
N CYS A 158 -15.95 -7.25 -2.19
CA CYS A 158 -15.54 -5.90 -1.84
C CYS A 158 -14.24 -5.54 -2.54
N MET A 159 -14.13 -4.29 -3.00
CA MET A 159 -12.85 -3.74 -3.42
C MET A 159 -11.94 -3.66 -2.20
N CYS A 160 -10.72 -4.19 -2.32
CA CYS A 160 -9.67 -4.14 -1.32
C CYS A 160 -8.44 -3.49 -1.94
N HIS A 161 -7.73 -2.67 -1.18
CA HIS A 161 -6.49 -2.02 -1.63
C HIS A 161 -5.33 -3.02 -1.74
N GLY A 162 -5.23 -3.96 -0.81
CA GLY A 162 -4.20 -5.00 -0.78
C GLY A 162 -2.85 -4.57 -0.21
N ASP A 163 -2.58 -3.27 -0.06
CA ASP A 163 -1.43 -2.76 0.70
C ASP A 163 -1.65 -1.36 1.33
N PRO A 164 -2.66 -1.18 2.20
CA PRO A 164 -2.94 0.12 2.82
C PRO A 164 -1.98 0.42 3.99
N ASN A 165 -0.68 0.43 3.69
CA ASN A 165 0.35 0.82 4.64
C ASN A 165 0.38 2.36 4.80
N PRO A 166 0.87 2.91 5.93
CA PRO A 166 0.88 4.36 6.16
C PRO A 166 1.74 5.17 5.18
N GLY A 167 2.68 4.54 4.47
CA GLY A 167 3.45 5.18 3.40
C GLY A 167 2.64 5.39 2.12
N ASN A 168 1.58 4.60 1.92
CA ASN A 168 0.69 4.68 0.76
C ASN A 168 -0.53 5.59 0.99
N ILE A 169 -0.56 6.33 2.10
CA ILE A 169 -1.62 7.31 2.39
C ILE A 169 -1.00 8.69 2.49
N ILE A 170 -1.29 9.56 1.52
CA ILE A 170 -0.81 10.94 1.48
C ILE A 170 -1.89 11.87 2.02
N ILE A 171 -1.54 12.70 2.99
CA ILE A 171 -2.36 13.81 3.48
C ILE A 171 -1.97 15.06 2.70
N LYS A 172 -2.89 15.54 1.85
CA LYS A 172 -2.71 16.78 1.10
C LYS A 172 -2.68 17.99 2.03
N ASN A 173 -2.17 19.11 1.51
CA ASN A 173 -2.14 20.39 2.24
C ASN A 173 -3.55 20.90 2.62
N ASP A 174 -4.61 20.47 1.92
CA ASP A 174 -6.01 20.78 2.26
C ASP A 174 -6.62 19.80 3.29
N GLY A 175 -5.82 18.91 3.85
CA GLY A 175 -6.20 17.93 4.87
C GLY A 175 -6.86 16.66 4.33
N LYS A 176 -7.03 16.50 3.02
CA LYS A 176 -7.64 15.30 2.44
C LYS A 176 -6.63 14.16 2.31
N ALA A 177 -7.03 12.97 2.73
CA ALA A 177 -6.27 11.74 2.52
C ALA A 177 -6.48 11.19 1.09
N VAL A 178 -5.39 10.78 0.44
CA VAL A 178 -5.36 10.11 -0.86
C VAL A 178 -4.64 8.78 -0.72
N LEU A 179 -5.25 7.71 -1.25
CA LEU A 179 -4.65 6.37 -1.26
C LEU A 179 -3.92 6.15 -2.59
N ILE A 180 -2.64 5.79 -2.52
CA ILE A 180 -1.79 5.53 -3.68
C ILE A 180 -1.35 4.07 -3.73
N ASP A 181 -0.69 3.66 -4.82
CA ASP A 181 -0.10 2.33 -5.01
C ASP A 181 -1.12 1.17 -5.05
N TRP A 182 -2.00 1.22 -6.06
CA TRP A 182 -3.09 0.27 -6.29
C TRP A 182 -2.63 -1.05 -6.95
N MET A 183 -1.34 -1.37 -6.91
CA MET A 183 -0.76 -2.55 -7.56
C MET A 183 -1.37 -3.86 -7.05
N ASN A 184 -1.77 -3.89 -5.78
CA ASN A 184 -2.28 -5.07 -5.06
C ASN A 184 -3.80 -5.08 -4.91
N ALA A 185 -4.52 -4.18 -5.58
CA ALA A 185 -5.96 -4.11 -5.44
C ALA A 185 -6.64 -5.39 -5.94
N THR A 186 -7.65 -5.84 -5.19
CA THR A 186 -8.35 -7.10 -5.42
C THR A 186 -9.83 -7.00 -5.08
N ASN A 187 -10.62 -7.93 -5.63
CA ASN A 187 -11.96 -8.22 -5.17
C ASN A 187 -11.91 -9.36 -4.14
N GLY A 188 -12.36 -9.10 -2.90
CA GLY A 188 -12.37 -10.09 -1.84
C GLY A 188 -12.81 -9.59 -0.48
N ASN A 189 -12.10 -10.03 0.56
CA ASN A 189 -12.44 -9.80 1.95
C ASN A 189 -11.75 -8.53 2.50
N PRO A 190 -12.49 -7.51 2.97
CA PRO A 190 -11.94 -6.26 3.49
C PRO A 190 -11.14 -6.44 4.78
N GLU A 191 -11.37 -7.53 5.52
CA GLU A 191 -10.59 -7.86 6.71
C GLU A 191 -9.09 -7.94 6.42
N ALA A 192 -8.69 -8.37 5.21
CA ALA A 192 -7.28 -8.44 4.83
C ALA A 192 -6.59 -7.06 4.93
N ASP A 193 -7.21 -6.01 4.40
CA ASP A 193 -6.69 -4.64 4.47
C ASP A 193 -6.55 -4.15 5.92
N THR A 194 -7.53 -4.48 6.78
CA THR A 194 -7.50 -4.07 8.19
C THR A 194 -6.37 -4.71 8.99
N TRP A 195 -5.90 -5.91 8.59
CA TRP A 195 -4.76 -6.58 9.21
C TRP A 195 -3.42 -6.13 8.61
N ILE A 196 -3.39 -5.80 7.32
CA ILE A 196 -2.18 -5.33 6.64
C ILE A 196 -1.70 -4.01 7.23
N THR A 197 -2.60 -3.06 7.50
CA THR A 197 -2.21 -1.75 8.08
C THR A 197 -1.37 -1.88 9.37
N PRO A 198 -1.78 -2.61 10.43
CA PRO A 198 -0.97 -2.75 11.64
C PRO A 198 0.26 -3.67 11.47
N ILE A 199 0.29 -4.57 10.48
CA ILE A 199 1.47 -5.40 10.19
C ILE A 199 2.52 -4.57 9.45
N CYS A 200 2.14 -3.86 8.39
CA CYS A 200 3.01 -2.97 7.64
C CYS A 200 3.47 -1.81 8.50
N ALA A 201 2.61 -1.21 9.33
CA ALA A 201 3.03 -0.20 10.29
C ALA A 201 4.11 -0.72 11.26
N ARG A 202 3.99 -1.97 11.73
CA ARG A 202 5.02 -2.62 12.57
C ARG A 202 6.32 -2.87 11.80
N LYS A 203 6.23 -3.40 10.58
CA LYS A 203 7.41 -3.69 9.73
C LYS A 203 8.14 -2.40 9.35
N LEU A 204 7.41 -1.40 8.85
CA LEU A 204 7.96 -0.11 8.49
C LEU A 204 8.46 0.66 9.71
N SER A 205 7.78 0.58 10.85
CA SER A 205 8.32 1.14 12.10
C SER A 205 9.61 0.45 12.50
N ALA A 206 9.71 -0.87 12.35
CA ALA A 206 10.99 -1.54 12.55
C ALA A 206 12.00 -0.96 11.55
N ASP A 207 11.75 -1.01 10.25
CA ASP A 207 12.72 -0.66 9.20
C ASP A 207 13.11 0.83 9.14
N ALA A 208 12.22 1.75 9.54
CA ALA A 208 12.50 3.18 9.64
C ALA A 208 13.30 3.55 10.91
N ILE A 209 13.46 2.61 11.82
CA ILE A 209 14.22 2.78 13.05
C ILE A 209 15.63 2.21 12.84
N SER A 210 16.67 2.97 13.21
CA SER A 210 18.05 2.47 13.14
C SER A 210 18.21 1.18 13.96
N ASP A 211 19.14 0.29 13.60
CA ASP A 211 19.29 -1.01 14.26
C ASP A 211 19.41 -0.90 15.80
N ILE A 212 20.10 0.14 16.28
CA ILE A 212 20.23 0.47 17.72
C ILE A 212 18.88 0.75 18.37
N LYS A 213 17.96 1.41 17.67
CA LYS A 213 16.64 1.73 18.17
C LYS A 213 15.66 0.56 17.98
N LYS A 214 15.85 -0.29 16.95
CA LYS A 214 15.10 -1.57 16.78
C LYS A 214 15.33 -2.46 18.01
N GLU A 215 16.57 -2.59 18.47
CA GLU A 215 16.91 -3.36 19.67
C GLU A 215 16.23 -2.83 20.93
N LYS A 216 16.22 -1.50 21.13
CA LYS A 216 15.56 -0.88 22.29
C LYS A 216 14.04 -1.10 22.29
N LEU A 217 13.40 -0.99 21.12
CA LEU A 217 11.96 -1.25 20.99
C LEU A 217 11.62 -2.72 21.29
N VAL A 218 12.43 -3.65 20.79
CA VAL A 218 12.28 -5.09 21.08
C VAL A 218 12.46 -5.38 22.57
N GLN A 219 13.43 -4.75 23.22
CA GLN A 219 13.63 -4.87 24.67
C GLN A 219 12.42 -4.36 25.47
N GLU A 220 11.84 -3.23 25.07
CA GLU A 220 10.68 -2.66 25.76
C GLU A 220 9.40 -3.49 25.56
N ILE A 221 9.18 -4.02 24.35
CA ILE A 221 8.08 -4.95 24.07
C ILE A 221 8.21 -6.20 24.94
N ARG A 222 9.41 -6.79 25.01
CA ARG A 222 9.68 -7.97 25.85
C ARG A 222 9.41 -7.67 27.33
N ARG A 223 9.89 -6.54 27.84
CA ARG A 223 9.67 -6.08 29.22
C ARG A 223 8.18 -5.92 29.54
N THR A 224 7.42 -5.36 28.60
CA THR A 224 5.97 -5.15 28.77
C THR A 224 5.19 -6.45 28.76
N LEU A 225 5.62 -7.44 27.95
CA LEU A 225 4.98 -8.75 27.89
C LEU A 225 5.26 -9.58 29.15
N THR A 226 6.47 -9.55 29.71
CA THR A 226 6.77 -10.20 31.00
C THR A 226 6.07 -9.53 32.17
N ALA A 227 5.93 -8.20 32.17
CA ALA A 227 5.21 -7.47 33.22
C ALA A 227 3.68 -7.75 33.23
N LYS A 228 3.11 -8.23 32.13
CA LYS A 228 1.69 -8.66 32.05
C LYS A 228 1.47 -10.12 32.45
N GLN A 229 2.54 -10.88 32.65
CA GLN A 229 2.50 -12.29 33.08
C GLN A 229 2.80 -12.47 34.57
N ALA A 230 3.10 -11.37 35.29
CA ALA A 230 3.27 -11.29 36.73
C ALA A 230 2.04 -10.62 37.37
#